data_AF-A0A924Z2A9-F1
#
_entry.id   AF-A0A924Z2A9-F1
#
_cell.length_a   1.000
_cell.length_b   1.000
_cell.length_c   1.000
_cell.angle_alpha   90.00
_cell.angle_beta   90.00
_cell.angle_gamma   90.00
#
_symmetry.space_group_name_H-M   'P 1'
#
loop_
_entity.id
_entity.type
_entity.pdbx_description
1 polymer ?
#
loop_
_entity_poly.entity_id
_entity_poly.type
_entity_poly.pdbx_seq_one_letter_code
_entity_poly.pdbx_strand_id
1 'polypeptide(L)'
;YAIIVLIVVVTGSIGYLQGISVGLLAAIVLFVVNYSRLSVTKRVGSGAFQHSNVLRNSEELDILDTQGEQIYVLELQGLIFFGTANKLLTEIRDRIDHPNATEVQFVILDFRLVSGLDASAVLSFAKLKQVASSKGVHLLFTNLSDDAMQRLKQGDCLEADDPHCHVFADLDRGLEWCEQQILMESNVSELEARSLPEHLKSGFSDPVQVDRLMSRLESRLFAEGDYLFHQGDPFDGLYFVGSGQVSVVLDLSEGQTKRIRTYTVGNTIGEMGLYRKTLRMASVVADKPSMVYFLPTESFEQIEASDPLLASNIHRFVVNLLAERLQHREQELKNLLQSS
;
A
#
# COMPACT_ATOMS: atom_id res chain seq x y z
N TYR A 1 -20.21 40.94 6.38
CA TYR A 1 -20.93 42.22 6.47
C TYR A 1 -21.83 42.52 5.27
N ALA A 2 -21.45 42.18 4.03
CA ALA A 2 -22.28 42.44 2.84
C ALA A 2 -23.72 41.89 2.92
N ILE A 3 -23.93 40.67 3.46
CA ILE A 3 -25.28 40.09 3.64
C ILE A 3 -26.12 40.88 4.63
N ILE A 4 -25.52 41.34 5.73
CA ILE A 4 -26.24 42.13 6.74
C ILE A 4 -26.73 43.43 6.12
N VAL A 5 -25.86 44.10 5.36
CA VAL A 5 -26.23 45.33 4.61
C VAL A 5 -27.33 45.03 3.60
N LEU A 6 -27.24 43.94 2.84
CA LEU A 6 -28.26 43.52 1.87
C LEU A 6 -29.63 43.28 2.54
N ILE A 7 -29.65 42.55 3.67
CA ILE A 7 -30.89 42.28 4.42
C ILE A 7 -31.49 43.58 4.92
N VAL A 8 -30.69 44.49 5.51
CA VAL A 8 -31.16 45.77 6.03
C VAL A 8 -31.72 46.65 4.92
N VAL A 9 -31.05 46.73 3.77
CA VAL A 9 -31.53 47.51 2.61
C VAL A 9 -32.85 46.95 2.09
N VAL A 10 -32.96 45.63 1.86
CA VAL A 10 -34.19 44.99 1.37
C VAL A 10 -35.34 45.13 2.36
N THR A 11 -35.05 44.98 3.65
CA THR A 11 -36.04 45.17 4.72
C THR A 11 -36.58 46.60 4.75
N GLY A 12 -35.68 47.59 4.60
CA GLY A 12 -36.05 49.01 4.63
C GLY A 12 -36.76 49.52 3.36
N SER A 13 -36.56 48.87 2.21
CA SER A 13 -37.10 49.34 0.92
C SER A 13 -38.29 48.54 0.39
N ILE A 14 -38.39 47.23 0.71
CA ILE A 14 -39.43 46.34 0.16
C ILE A 14 -40.31 45.76 1.28
N GLY A 15 -39.70 45.36 2.39
CA GLY A 15 -40.42 44.83 3.55
C GLY A 15 -39.69 43.72 4.27
N TYR A 16 -40.14 43.45 5.51
CA TYR A 16 -39.50 42.50 6.43
C TYR A 16 -39.46 41.06 5.91
N LEU A 17 -40.56 40.59 5.32
CA LEU A 17 -40.68 39.21 4.85
C LEU A 17 -39.74 38.92 3.67
N GLN A 18 -39.59 39.89 2.77
CA GLN A 18 -38.64 39.83 1.65
C GLN A 18 -37.20 39.90 2.16
N GLY A 19 -36.91 40.73 3.15
CA GLY A 19 -35.59 40.82 3.80
C GLY A 19 -35.12 39.49 4.38
N ILE A 20 -35.99 38.78 5.11
CA ILE A 20 -35.68 37.43 5.64
C ILE A 20 -35.44 36.45 4.50
N SER A 21 -36.29 36.45 3.49
CA SER A 21 -36.19 35.51 2.36
C SER A 21 -34.87 35.66 1.61
N VAL A 22 -34.46 36.91 1.35
CA VAL A 22 -33.16 37.21 0.74
C VAL A 22 -32.00 36.82 1.66
N GLY A 23 -32.13 37.06 2.98
CA GLY A 23 -31.13 36.65 3.95
C GLY A 23 -30.91 35.14 3.99
N LEU A 24 -32.00 34.37 3.98
CA LEU A 24 -31.95 32.90 3.97
C LEU A 24 -31.31 32.37 2.68
N LEU A 25 -31.73 32.89 1.51
CA LEU A 25 -31.11 32.52 0.23
C LEU A 25 -29.62 32.86 0.19
N ALA A 26 -29.23 34.05 0.65
CA ALA A 26 -27.83 34.46 0.69
C ALA A 26 -27.00 33.60 1.66
N ALA A 27 -27.59 33.20 2.79
CA ALA A 27 -26.95 32.28 3.74
C ALA A 27 -26.75 30.88 3.14
N ILE A 28 -27.75 30.34 2.43
CA ILE A 28 -27.63 29.06 1.72
C ILE A 28 -26.54 29.14 0.65
N VAL A 29 -26.54 30.20 -0.17
CA VAL A 29 -25.52 30.40 -1.22
C VAL A 29 -24.13 30.51 -0.61
N LEU A 30 -23.94 31.30 0.45
CA LEU A 30 -22.63 31.38 1.12
C LEU A 30 -22.21 30.06 1.75
N PHE A 31 -23.15 29.32 2.35
CA PHE A 31 -22.84 28.01 2.91
C PHE A 31 -22.35 27.07 1.80
N VAL A 32 -23.04 27.00 0.68
CA VAL A 32 -22.63 26.19 -0.48
C VAL A 32 -21.27 26.63 -1.01
N VAL A 33 -21.04 27.94 -1.18
CA VAL A 33 -19.75 28.46 -1.68
C VAL A 33 -18.62 28.17 -0.69
N ASN A 34 -18.82 28.41 0.60
CA ASN A 34 -17.79 28.16 1.62
C ASN A 34 -17.52 26.67 1.78
N TYR A 35 -18.56 25.83 1.76
CA TYR A 35 -18.41 24.38 1.87
C TYR A 35 -17.73 23.79 0.62
N SER A 36 -18.04 24.29 -0.58
CA SER A 36 -17.32 23.93 -1.81
C SER A 36 -15.84 24.33 -1.82
N ARG A 37 -15.41 25.20 -0.90
CA ARG A 37 -14.00 25.62 -0.73
C ARG A 37 -13.17 24.68 0.13
N LEU A 38 -13.80 23.77 0.88
CA LEU A 38 -13.07 22.77 1.64
C LEU A 38 -12.35 21.81 0.69
N SER A 39 -11.07 21.57 0.95
CA SER A 39 -10.30 20.57 0.20
C SER A 39 -10.81 19.17 0.55
N VAL A 40 -11.07 18.36 -0.47
CA VAL A 40 -11.33 16.92 -0.30
C VAL A 40 -10.05 16.15 -0.07
N THR A 41 -8.92 16.67 -0.54
CA THR A 41 -7.60 16.12 -0.36
C THR A 41 -7.10 16.48 1.04
N LYS A 42 -6.99 15.49 1.91
CA LYS A 42 -6.43 15.63 3.27
C LYS A 42 -4.91 15.72 3.22
N ARG A 43 -4.30 14.84 2.43
CA ARG A 43 -2.85 14.72 2.27
C ARG A 43 -2.54 14.36 0.82
N VAL A 44 -1.47 14.96 0.33
CA VAL A 44 -0.85 14.63 -0.96
C VAL A 44 0.50 13.99 -0.65
N GLY A 45 0.78 12.87 -1.30
CA GLY A 45 2.01 12.10 -1.14
C GLY A 45 2.61 11.71 -2.49
N SER A 46 3.79 11.13 -2.41
CA SER A 46 4.56 10.60 -3.54
C SER A 46 5.13 9.24 -3.16
N GLY A 47 5.20 8.33 -4.13
CA GLY A 47 5.85 7.02 -3.96
C GLY A 47 7.33 7.09 -3.65
N ALA A 48 7.98 8.25 -3.83
CA ALA A 48 9.38 8.46 -3.45
C ALA A 48 9.57 8.62 -1.94
N PHE A 49 8.50 8.89 -1.19
CA PHE A 49 8.55 9.06 0.28
C PHE A 49 7.61 8.12 1.02
N GLN A 50 6.77 7.38 0.30
CA GLN A 50 5.81 6.45 0.84
C GLN A 50 5.83 5.15 0.04
N HIS A 51 6.31 4.08 0.67
CA HIS A 51 6.39 2.75 0.08
C HIS A 51 5.35 1.80 0.67
N SER A 52 5.12 0.71 -0.05
CA SER A 52 4.39 -0.45 0.44
C SER A 52 5.17 -1.18 1.54
N ASN A 53 4.49 -2.06 2.26
CA ASN A 53 5.09 -2.92 3.28
C ASN A 53 5.84 -4.14 2.70
N VAL A 54 6.08 -4.19 1.38
CA VAL A 54 6.94 -5.21 0.78
C VAL A 54 8.37 -5.03 1.28
N LEU A 55 9.01 -6.11 1.69
CA LEU A 55 10.42 -6.09 2.03
C LEU A 55 11.23 -6.14 0.74
N ARG A 56 11.82 -5.00 0.38
CA ARG A 56 12.64 -4.83 -0.83
C ARG A 56 14.13 -4.77 -0.49
N ASN A 57 14.95 -5.18 -1.44
CA ASN A 57 16.40 -5.08 -1.34
C ASN A 57 16.88 -3.64 -1.64
N SER A 58 18.16 -3.35 -1.40
CA SER A 58 18.70 -1.99 -1.57
C SER A 58 18.63 -1.49 -3.02
N GLU A 59 18.85 -2.35 -4.02
CA GLU A 59 18.79 -1.95 -5.43
C GLU A 59 17.35 -1.57 -5.85
N GLU A 60 16.36 -2.35 -5.40
CA GLU A 60 14.94 -2.03 -5.61
C GLU A 60 14.55 -0.72 -4.93
N LEU A 61 14.99 -0.50 -3.69
CA LEU A 61 14.71 0.72 -2.94
C LEU A 61 15.33 1.95 -3.62
N ASP A 62 16.58 1.88 -4.06
CA ASP A 62 17.25 2.99 -4.76
C ASP A 62 16.49 3.42 -6.04
N ILE A 63 15.93 2.43 -6.76
CA ILE A 63 15.09 2.69 -7.94
C ILE A 63 13.79 3.35 -7.53
N LEU A 64 13.11 2.85 -6.50
CA LEU A 64 11.84 3.41 -6.04
C LEU A 64 12.01 4.81 -5.43
N ASP A 65 13.12 5.09 -4.76
CA ASP A 65 13.44 6.44 -4.25
C ASP A 65 13.64 7.43 -5.42
N THR A 66 14.26 6.97 -6.51
CA THR A 66 14.55 7.80 -7.68
C THR A 66 13.33 7.97 -8.59
N GLN A 67 12.53 6.93 -8.75
CA GLN A 67 11.43 6.85 -9.72
C GLN A 67 10.04 6.95 -9.09
N GLY A 68 9.93 6.93 -7.75
CA GLY A 68 8.66 6.92 -7.02
C GLY A 68 7.85 8.21 -7.13
N GLU A 69 8.46 9.31 -7.56
CA GLU A 69 7.75 10.58 -7.88
C GLU A 69 6.72 10.43 -9.02
N GLN A 70 6.79 9.32 -9.77
CA GLN A 70 5.80 8.94 -10.77
C GLN A 70 4.48 8.45 -10.15
N ILE A 71 4.47 8.13 -8.84
CA ILE A 71 3.30 7.71 -8.07
C ILE A 71 2.77 8.91 -7.30
N TYR A 72 1.60 9.41 -7.69
CA TYR A 72 0.92 10.52 -7.05
C TYR A 72 -0.20 10.02 -6.14
N VAL A 73 -0.06 10.21 -4.82
CA VAL A 73 -0.99 9.66 -3.81
C VAL A 73 -1.86 10.77 -3.23
N LEU A 74 -3.18 10.58 -3.24
CA LEU A 74 -4.15 11.51 -2.66
C LEU A 74 -5.00 10.79 -1.61
N GLU A 75 -4.84 11.16 -0.34
CA GLU A 75 -5.73 10.73 0.73
C GLU A 75 -6.97 11.63 0.73
N LEU A 76 -8.12 11.08 0.36
CA LEU A 76 -9.39 11.80 0.27
C LEU A 76 -10.16 11.72 1.59
N GLN A 77 -10.95 12.74 1.90
CA GLN A 77 -11.75 12.78 3.13
C GLN A 77 -13.11 13.44 2.95
N GLY A 78 -14.04 13.05 3.82
CA GLY A 78 -15.37 13.64 3.92
C GLY A 78 -16.33 13.21 2.81
N LEU A 79 -17.41 13.98 2.64
CA LEU A 79 -18.38 13.74 1.59
C LEU A 79 -17.89 14.39 0.28
N ILE A 80 -17.80 13.61 -0.80
CA ILE A 80 -17.43 14.13 -2.12
C ILE A 80 -18.69 14.46 -2.90
N PHE A 81 -18.79 15.70 -3.35
CA PHE A 81 -19.92 16.25 -4.10
C PHE A 81 -19.40 17.10 -5.26
N PHE A 82 -20.31 17.63 -6.09
CA PHE A 82 -19.98 18.37 -7.32
C PHE A 82 -18.74 19.29 -7.21
N GLY A 83 -18.75 20.19 -6.22
CA GLY A 83 -17.72 21.22 -6.09
C GLY A 83 -16.34 20.65 -5.71
N THR A 84 -16.29 19.67 -4.81
CA THR A 84 -15.04 19.04 -4.38
C THR A 84 -14.51 18.06 -5.42
N ALA A 85 -15.39 17.29 -6.06
CA ALA A 85 -15.00 16.35 -7.10
C ALA A 85 -14.41 17.06 -8.33
N ASN A 86 -15.02 18.19 -8.75
CA ASN A 86 -14.50 18.95 -9.88
C ASN A 86 -13.14 19.60 -9.57
N LYS A 87 -12.92 20.03 -8.32
CA LYS A 87 -11.61 20.53 -7.87
C LYS A 87 -10.55 19.44 -7.89
N LEU A 88 -10.87 18.26 -7.37
CA LEU A 88 -9.97 17.11 -7.40
C LEU A 88 -9.59 16.74 -8.85
N LEU A 89 -10.58 16.74 -9.75
CA LEU A 89 -10.33 16.52 -11.18
C LEU A 89 -9.37 17.56 -11.75
N THR A 90 -9.59 18.85 -11.48
CA THR A 90 -8.69 19.92 -11.94
C THR A 90 -7.30 19.76 -11.33
N GLU A 91 -7.18 19.51 -10.03
CA GLU A 91 -5.91 19.31 -9.32
C GLU A 91 -5.10 18.17 -9.94
N ILE A 92 -5.72 17.02 -10.17
CA ILE A 92 -5.05 15.86 -10.76
C ILE A 92 -4.66 16.14 -12.22
N ARG A 93 -5.55 16.75 -13.01
CA ARG A 93 -5.24 17.13 -14.39
C ARG A 93 -4.06 18.08 -14.45
N ASP A 94 -4.07 19.12 -13.62
CA ASP A 94 -3.00 20.11 -13.57
C ASP A 94 -1.67 19.46 -13.16
N ARG A 95 -1.69 18.47 -12.25
CA ARG A 95 -0.50 17.70 -11.87
C ARG A 95 0.02 16.79 -12.99
N ILE A 96 -0.88 16.14 -13.75
CA ILE A 96 -0.52 15.28 -14.89
C ILE A 96 0.07 16.12 -16.03
N ASP A 97 -0.51 17.28 -16.31
CA ASP A 97 -0.08 18.15 -17.41
C ASP A 97 1.05 19.13 -17.02
N HIS A 98 1.59 19.06 -15.80
CA HIS A 98 2.56 20.03 -15.30
C HIS A 98 3.94 19.89 -16.01
N PRO A 99 4.36 20.85 -16.85
CA PRO A 99 5.48 20.66 -17.79
C PRO A 99 6.87 20.55 -17.14
N ASN A 100 7.02 21.04 -15.91
CA ASN A 100 8.29 21.04 -15.16
C ASN A 100 8.29 20.06 -13.98
N ALA A 101 7.25 19.23 -13.84
CA ALA A 101 7.19 18.21 -12.80
C ALA A 101 7.58 16.85 -13.37
N THR A 102 7.99 15.92 -12.51
CA THR A 102 8.14 14.51 -12.89
C THR A 102 6.83 13.99 -13.46
N GLU A 103 6.91 13.28 -14.59
CA GLU A 103 5.77 12.66 -15.25
C GLU A 103 5.05 11.71 -14.27
N VAL A 104 3.73 11.81 -14.20
CA VAL A 104 2.92 10.91 -13.35
C VAL A 104 2.49 9.73 -14.19
N GLN A 105 2.86 8.53 -13.78
CA GLN A 105 2.37 7.29 -14.38
C GLN A 105 1.20 6.69 -13.56
N PHE A 106 1.17 6.94 -12.25
CA PHE A 106 0.20 6.35 -11.34
C PHE A 106 -0.45 7.41 -10.46
N VAL A 107 -1.78 7.42 -10.38
CA VAL A 107 -2.55 8.25 -9.45
C VAL A 107 -3.31 7.34 -8.51
N ILE A 108 -3.00 7.40 -7.22
CA ILE A 108 -3.71 6.63 -6.18
C ILE A 108 -4.67 7.54 -5.44
N LEU A 109 -5.95 7.16 -5.42
CA LEU A 109 -6.99 7.80 -4.65
C LEU A 109 -7.36 6.91 -3.46
N ASP A 110 -6.99 7.32 -2.25
CA ASP A 110 -7.36 6.61 -1.02
C ASP A 110 -8.67 7.14 -0.44
N PHE A 111 -9.67 6.26 -0.39
CA PHE A 111 -11.03 6.55 0.05
C PHE A 111 -11.27 6.24 1.53
N ARG A 112 -10.23 5.87 2.30
CA ARG A 112 -10.35 5.46 3.71
C ARG A 112 -11.15 6.43 4.60
N LEU A 113 -11.06 7.74 4.34
CA LEU A 113 -11.75 8.78 5.11
C LEU A 113 -12.93 9.41 4.35
N VAL A 114 -13.31 8.84 3.21
CA VAL A 114 -14.46 9.29 2.41
C VAL A 114 -15.73 8.71 3.00
N SER A 115 -16.66 9.59 3.38
CA SER A 115 -17.94 9.19 3.99
C SER A 115 -19.06 8.96 2.98
N GLY A 116 -18.87 9.37 1.73
CA GLY A 116 -19.83 9.10 0.65
C GLY A 116 -19.56 9.90 -0.63
N LEU A 117 -20.30 9.55 -1.68
CA LEU A 117 -20.25 10.17 -3.00
C LEU A 117 -21.64 10.59 -3.45
N ASP A 118 -21.85 11.80 -3.95
CA ASP A 118 -23.09 12.13 -4.66
C ASP A 118 -23.04 11.72 -6.14
N ALA A 119 -24.18 11.77 -6.84
CA ALA A 119 -24.27 11.40 -8.26
C ALA A 119 -23.39 12.27 -9.17
N SER A 120 -23.13 13.52 -8.78
CA SER A 120 -22.33 14.45 -9.56
C SER A 120 -20.81 14.23 -9.39
N ALA A 121 -20.40 13.72 -8.23
CA ALA A 121 -19.03 13.30 -7.96
C ALA A 121 -18.67 12.08 -8.82
N VAL A 122 -19.58 11.11 -8.95
CA VAL A 122 -19.42 9.94 -9.83
C VAL A 122 -19.10 10.37 -11.27
N LEU A 123 -19.83 11.35 -11.82
CA LEU A 123 -19.56 11.89 -13.15
C LEU A 123 -18.18 12.57 -13.26
N SER A 124 -17.71 13.19 -12.18
CA SER A 124 -16.36 13.77 -12.15
C SER A 124 -15.28 12.69 -12.16
N PHE A 125 -15.46 11.59 -11.42
CA PHE A 125 -14.52 10.47 -11.46
C PHE A 125 -14.51 9.76 -12.82
N ALA A 126 -15.66 9.60 -13.48
CA ALA A 126 -15.71 9.07 -14.85
C ALA A 126 -14.93 9.94 -15.85
N LYS A 127 -15.03 11.28 -15.72
CA LYS A 127 -14.21 12.21 -16.52
C LYS A 127 -12.72 12.12 -16.16
N LEU A 128 -12.39 11.96 -14.88
CA LEU A 128 -11.01 11.79 -14.43
C LEU A 128 -10.38 10.53 -15.03
N LYS A 129 -11.11 9.40 -14.99
CA LYS A 129 -10.73 8.16 -15.68
C LYS A 129 -10.40 8.45 -17.14
N GLN A 130 -11.31 9.09 -17.88
CA GLN A 130 -11.10 9.40 -19.30
C GLN A 130 -9.84 10.25 -19.54
N VAL A 131 -9.57 11.24 -18.69
CA VAL A 131 -8.36 12.08 -18.77
C VAL A 131 -7.11 11.22 -18.55
N ALA A 132 -7.08 10.44 -17.47
CA ALA A 132 -5.96 9.57 -17.13
C ALA A 132 -5.66 8.57 -18.25
N SER A 133 -6.68 7.85 -18.73
CA SER A 133 -6.53 6.89 -19.83
C SER A 133 -6.06 7.54 -21.14
N SER A 134 -6.50 8.76 -21.45
CA SER A 134 -6.04 9.47 -22.66
C SER A 134 -4.54 9.83 -22.63
N LYS A 135 -3.95 9.82 -21.44
CA LYS A 135 -2.54 10.13 -21.18
C LYS A 135 -1.72 8.88 -20.83
N GLY A 136 -2.33 7.69 -20.81
CA GLY A 136 -1.65 6.46 -20.39
C GLY A 136 -1.37 6.39 -18.88
N VAL A 137 -2.04 7.22 -18.07
CA VAL A 137 -1.88 7.24 -16.62
C VAL A 137 -2.81 6.20 -15.98
N HIS A 138 -2.26 5.38 -15.09
CA HIS A 138 -3.03 4.43 -14.31
C HIS A 138 -3.70 5.11 -13.11
N LEU A 139 -5.02 4.95 -12.99
CA LEU A 139 -5.81 5.43 -11.88
C LEU A 139 -6.12 4.26 -10.93
N LEU A 140 -5.72 4.40 -9.67
CA LEU A 140 -5.91 3.39 -8.64
C LEU A 140 -6.88 3.90 -7.58
N PHE A 141 -7.87 3.09 -7.21
CA PHE A 141 -8.78 3.35 -6.11
C PHE A 141 -8.48 2.40 -4.96
N THR A 142 -8.32 2.94 -3.75
CA THR A 142 -8.01 2.15 -2.56
C THR A 142 -8.98 2.45 -1.43
N ASN A 143 -9.23 1.47 -0.56
CA ASN A 143 -10.15 1.60 0.58
C ASN A 143 -11.57 2.10 0.20
N LEU A 144 -12.09 1.68 -0.96
CA LEU A 144 -13.48 1.96 -1.34
C LEU A 144 -14.46 1.24 -0.41
N SER A 145 -15.48 1.96 0.06
CA SER A 145 -16.65 1.32 0.68
C SER A 145 -17.50 0.63 -0.37
N ASP A 146 -18.32 -0.34 0.04
CA ASP A 146 -19.23 -1.05 -0.87
C ASP A 146 -20.19 -0.09 -1.62
N ASP A 147 -20.70 0.93 -0.92
CA ASP A 147 -21.55 1.98 -1.53
C ASP A 147 -20.79 2.83 -2.55
N ALA A 148 -19.57 3.27 -2.23
CA ALA A 148 -18.75 4.06 -3.16
C ALA A 148 -18.37 3.23 -4.40
N MET A 149 -17.97 1.97 -4.20
CA MET A 149 -17.68 1.01 -5.26
C MET A 149 -18.89 0.84 -6.20
N GLN A 150 -20.08 0.61 -5.64
CA GLN A 150 -21.29 0.42 -6.43
C GLN A 150 -21.64 1.67 -7.25
N ARG A 151 -21.54 2.86 -6.66
CA ARG A 151 -21.82 4.13 -7.35
C ARG A 151 -20.84 4.41 -8.48
N LEU A 152 -19.55 4.16 -8.27
CA LEU A 152 -18.53 4.35 -9.30
C LEU A 152 -18.67 3.34 -10.44
N LYS A 153 -19.06 2.09 -10.15
CA LYS A 153 -19.42 1.09 -11.18
C LYS A 153 -20.63 1.53 -12.00
N GLN A 154 -21.66 2.09 -11.36
CA GLN A 154 -22.87 2.57 -12.04
C GLN A 154 -22.64 3.78 -12.95
N GLY A 155 -21.59 4.57 -12.68
CA GLY A 155 -21.22 5.72 -13.50
C GLY A 155 -20.07 5.47 -14.46
N ASP A 156 -19.85 4.22 -14.86
CA ASP A 156 -18.82 3.81 -15.83
C ASP A 156 -17.38 4.22 -15.45
N CYS A 157 -17.13 4.42 -14.15
CA CYS A 157 -15.80 4.75 -13.66
C CYS A 157 -14.97 3.50 -13.33
N LEU A 158 -15.62 2.40 -12.91
CA LEU A 158 -14.96 1.14 -12.57
C LEU A 158 -15.51 0.03 -13.46
N GLU A 159 -14.67 -0.47 -14.37
CA GLU A 159 -14.96 -1.59 -15.25
C GLU A 159 -14.00 -2.74 -14.91
N ALA A 160 -14.45 -3.99 -15.05
CA ALA A 160 -13.68 -5.14 -14.59
C ALA A 160 -12.37 -5.37 -15.38
N ASP A 161 -12.34 -4.98 -16.65
CA ASP A 161 -11.24 -5.26 -17.59
C ASP A 161 -10.53 -3.98 -18.07
N ASP A 162 -10.58 -2.90 -17.28
CA ASP A 162 -9.93 -1.65 -17.64
C ASP A 162 -8.42 -1.70 -17.40
N PRO A 163 -7.57 -1.54 -18.43
CA PRO A 163 -6.11 -1.62 -18.25
C PRO A 163 -5.52 -0.43 -17.47
N HIS A 164 -6.22 0.70 -17.40
CA HIS A 164 -5.75 1.92 -16.75
C HIS A 164 -6.49 2.22 -15.45
N CYS A 165 -7.46 1.42 -15.03
CA CYS A 165 -8.23 1.67 -13.82
C CYS A 165 -8.24 0.45 -12.90
N HIS A 166 -7.62 0.58 -11.73
CA HIS A 166 -7.40 -0.53 -10.80
C HIS A 166 -8.04 -0.26 -9.46
N VAL A 167 -8.47 -1.33 -8.78
CA VAL A 167 -9.06 -1.23 -7.45
C VAL A 167 -8.35 -2.18 -6.49
N PHE A 168 -7.90 -1.64 -5.37
CA PHE A 168 -7.24 -2.41 -4.31
C PHE A 168 -7.95 -2.24 -2.98
N ALA A 169 -7.82 -3.24 -2.11
CA ALA A 169 -8.44 -3.24 -0.79
C ALA A 169 -7.94 -2.08 0.09
N ASP A 170 -6.68 -1.70 -0.04
CA ASP A 170 -6.02 -0.67 0.77
C ASP A 170 -4.89 0.02 0.00
N LEU A 171 -4.44 1.16 0.55
CA LEU A 171 -3.35 1.95 -0.01
C LEU A 171 -2.04 1.16 -0.13
N ASP A 172 -1.77 0.24 0.78
CA ASP A 172 -0.54 -0.55 0.81
C ASP A 172 -0.42 -1.46 -0.41
N ARG A 173 -1.52 -2.13 -0.79
CA ARG A 173 -1.62 -2.94 -2.01
C ARG A 173 -1.59 -2.12 -3.28
N GLY A 174 -2.19 -0.93 -3.28
CA GLY A 174 -2.11 0.00 -4.41
C GLY A 174 -0.67 0.47 -4.67
N LEU A 175 0.07 0.83 -3.62
CA LEU A 175 1.48 1.18 -3.71
C LEU A 175 2.33 0.01 -4.19
N GLU A 176 2.12 -1.18 -3.63
CA GLU A 176 2.84 -2.39 -4.03
C GLU A 176 2.72 -2.66 -5.52
N TRP A 177 1.51 -2.53 -6.09
CA TRP A 177 1.30 -2.74 -7.51
C TRP A 177 2.06 -1.71 -8.37
N CYS A 178 1.99 -0.41 -8.01
CA CYS A 178 2.72 0.64 -8.72
C CYS A 178 4.23 0.42 -8.68
N GLU A 179 4.77 0.12 -7.50
CA GLU A 179 6.19 -0.18 -7.32
C GLU A 179 6.63 -1.37 -8.17
N GLN A 180 5.80 -2.42 -8.26
CA GLN A 180 6.10 -3.56 -9.11
C GLN A 180 6.17 -3.17 -10.59
N GLN A 181 5.27 -2.31 -11.07
CA GLN A 181 5.34 -1.82 -12.46
C GLN A 181 6.65 -1.07 -12.73
N ILE A 182 7.04 -0.16 -11.83
CA ILE A 182 8.29 0.61 -11.94
C ILE A 182 9.53 -0.31 -11.98
N LEU A 183 9.55 -1.33 -11.12
CA LEU A 183 10.67 -2.28 -11.05
C LEU A 183 10.73 -3.21 -12.27
N MET A 184 9.57 -3.60 -12.82
CA MET A 184 9.48 -4.38 -14.06
C MET A 184 10.03 -3.59 -15.25
N GLU A 185 9.69 -2.30 -15.37
CA GLU A 185 10.20 -1.42 -16.44
C GLU A 185 11.71 -1.17 -16.34
N SER A 186 12.26 -1.18 -15.12
CA SER A 186 13.68 -0.95 -14.86
C SER A 186 14.57 -2.19 -15.11
N ASN A 187 14.02 -3.29 -15.66
CA ASN A 187 14.71 -4.58 -15.90
C ASN A 187 15.37 -5.22 -14.66
N VAL A 188 14.97 -4.83 -13.45
CA VAL A 188 15.47 -5.39 -12.19
C VAL A 188 14.81 -6.73 -11.85
N SER A 189 13.75 -7.10 -12.60
CA SER A 189 13.06 -8.40 -12.51
C SER A 189 13.95 -9.62 -12.83
N GLU A 190 15.17 -9.46 -13.37
CA GLU A 190 16.14 -10.57 -13.45
C GLU A 190 16.58 -11.09 -12.05
N LEU A 191 16.36 -10.33 -10.96
CA LEU A 191 16.60 -10.79 -9.59
C LEU A 191 15.52 -11.75 -9.06
N GLU A 192 14.28 -11.66 -9.55
CA GLU A 192 13.21 -12.62 -9.22
C GLU A 192 13.47 -14.02 -9.80
N ALA A 193 14.37 -14.11 -10.79
CA ALA A 193 14.80 -15.37 -11.39
C ALA A 193 15.89 -16.09 -10.57
N ARG A 194 16.47 -15.45 -9.53
CA ARG A 194 17.47 -16.10 -8.68
C ARG A 194 16.81 -17.12 -7.77
N SER A 195 17.34 -18.34 -7.82
CA SER A 195 16.93 -19.43 -6.96
C SER A 195 17.21 -19.11 -5.48
N LEU A 196 16.48 -19.71 -4.54
CA LEU A 196 16.75 -19.53 -3.10
C LEU A 196 18.23 -19.77 -2.72
N PRO A 197 18.93 -20.81 -3.23
CA PRO A 197 20.36 -20.98 -2.95
C PRO A 197 21.22 -19.78 -3.32
N GLU A 198 20.92 -19.08 -4.42
CA GLU A 198 21.68 -17.89 -4.83
C GLU A 198 21.44 -16.72 -3.87
N HIS A 199 20.21 -16.55 -3.41
CA HIS A 199 19.88 -15.58 -2.37
C HIS A 199 20.55 -15.91 -1.02
N LEU A 200 20.59 -17.18 -0.63
CA LEU A 200 21.26 -17.57 0.62
C LEU A 200 22.78 -17.42 0.51
N LYS A 201 23.38 -17.61 -0.67
CA LYS A 201 24.82 -17.44 -0.89
C LYS A 201 25.31 -16.02 -0.67
N SER A 202 24.47 -14.99 -0.79
CA SER A 202 24.86 -13.63 -0.43
C SER A 202 24.87 -13.39 1.08
N GLY A 203 24.00 -14.07 1.83
CA GLY A 203 23.89 -13.95 3.30
C GLY A 203 24.82 -14.88 4.09
N PHE A 204 25.31 -15.96 3.48
CA PHE A 204 26.25 -16.90 4.09
C PHE A 204 27.70 -16.57 3.73
N SER A 205 28.61 -16.63 4.72
CA SER A 205 30.04 -16.38 4.48
C SER A 205 30.75 -17.49 3.68
N ASP A 206 30.20 -18.71 3.65
CA ASP A 206 30.73 -19.86 2.93
C ASP A 206 29.63 -20.50 2.07
N PRO A 207 29.70 -20.40 0.72
CA PRO A 207 28.70 -20.94 -0.18
C PRO A 207 28.46 -22.46 -0.04
N VAL A 208 29.46 -23.23 0.41
CA VAL A 208 29.33 -24.68 0.61
C VAL A 208 28.31 -24.99 1.71
N GLN A 209 28.20 -24.11 2.72
CA GLN A 209 27.23 -24.27 3.80
C GLN A 209 25.79 -24.11 3.31
N VAL A 210 25.57 -23.32 2.25
CA VAL A 210 24.23 -23.16 1.67
C VAL A 210 23.76 -24.47 1.07
N ASP A 211 24.60 -25.16 0.30
CA ASP A 211 24.22 -26.44 -0.31
C ASP A 211 23.94 -27.50 0.78
N ARG A 212 24.70 -27.48 1.88
CA ARG A 212 24.45 -28.31 3.07
C ARG A 212 23.12 -27.96 3.75
N LEU A 213 22.81 -26.68 3.94
CA LEU A 213 21.53 -26.22 4.48
C LEU A 213 20.38 -26.68 3.58
N MET A 214 20.46 -26.45 2.27
CA MET A 214 19.41 -26.81 1.30
C MET A 214 19.06 -28.30 1.37
N SER A 215 20.04 -29.18 1.62
CA SER A 215 19.80 -30.63 1.80
C SER A 215 19.01 -31.01 3.05
N ARG A 216 18.87 -30.07 4.01
CA ARG A 216 18.11 -30.23 5.26
C ARG A 216 16.73 -29.56 5.20
N LEU A 217 16.39 -28.88 4.10
CA LEU A 217 15.12 -28.18 3.95
C LEU A 217 14.07 -29.05 3.28
N GLU A 218 12.83 -28.94 3.74
CA GLU A 218 11.66 -29.55 3.12
C GLU A 218 10.99 -28.53 2.18
N SER A 219 10.73 -28.90 0.92
CA SER A 219 9.94 -28.04 0.03
C SER A 219 8.44 -28.22 0.32
N ARG A 220 7.73 -27.09 0.48
CA ARG A 220 6.29 -27.01 0.70
C ARG A 220 5.66 -26.06 -0.31
N LEU A 221 4.55 -26.49 -0.89
CA LEU A 221 3.77 -25.69 -1.84
C LEU A 221 2.51 -25.18 -1.13
N PHE A 222 2.22 -23.90 -1.35
CA PHE A 222 1.07 -23.21 -0.82
C PHE A 222 0.30 -22.58 -1.97
N ALA A 223 -1.02 -22.78 -2.00
CA ALA A 223 -1.92 -22.05 -2.88
C ALA A 223 -2.14 -20.62 -2.35
N GLU A 224 -2.66 -19.75 -3.20
CA GLU A 224 -3.11 -18.42 -2.76
C GLU A 224 -4.18 -18.55 -1.67
N GLY A 225 -4.01 -17.78 -0.59
CA GLY A 225 -4.86 -17.82 0.60
C GLY A 225 -4.49 -18.89 1.63
N ASP A 226 -3.56 -19.81 1.31
CA ASP A 226 -3.11 -20.80 2.29
C ASP A 226 -2.25 -20.16 3.38
N TYR A 227 -2.48 -20.57 4.62
CA TYR A 227 -1.66 -20.16 5.75
C TYR A 227 -0.46 -21.10 5.91
N LEU A 228 0.73 -20.52 6.01
CA LEU A 228 1.94 -21.25 6.42
C LEU A 228 1.83 -21.65 7.90
N PHE A 229 1.34 -20.72 8.72
CA PHE A 229 0.99 -20.90 10.12
C PHE A 229 0.10 -19.75 10.60
N HIS A 230 -0.61 -19.97 11.71
CA HIS A 230 -1.46 -18.97 12.34
C HIS A 230 -0.81 -18.35 13.58
N GLN A 231 -1.26 -17.15 13.93
CA GLN A 231 -0.94 -16.48 15.17
C GLN A 231 -1.36 -17.36 16.35
N GLY A 232 -0.44 -17.54 17.32
CA GLY A 232 -0.66 -18.40 18.48
C GLY A 232 -0.27 -19.86 18.27
N ASP A 233 0.04 -20.30 17.05
CA ASP A 233 0.55 -21.65 16.82
C ASP A 233 1.89 -21.88 17.54
N PRO A 234 2.21 -23.12 17.95
CA PRO A 234 3.53 -23.46 18.43
C PRO A 234 4.61 -23.18 17.37
N PHE A 235 5.81 -22.82 17.80
CA PHE A 235 6.95 -22.71 16.89
C PHE A 235 7.39 -24.09 16.38
N ASP A 236 7.27 -24.32 15.08
CA ASP A 236 7.60 -25.59 14.41
C ASP A 236 8.87 -25.53 13.53
N GLY A 237 9.39 -24.34 13.22
CA GLY A 237 10.61 -24.19 12.42
C GLY A 237 10.75 -22.86 11.68
N LEU A 238 11.74 -22.78 10.79
CA LEU A 238 11.98 -21.63 9.93
C LEU A 238 11.43 -21.86 8.52
N TYR A 239 10.95 -20.79 7.89
CA TYR A 239 10.43 -20.81 6.53
C TYR A 239 11.25 -19.88 5.65
N PHE A 240 11.63 -20.32 4.45
CA PHE A 240 12.39 -19.55 3.46
C PHE A 240 11.57 -19.47 2.17
N VAL A 241 11.25 -18.26 1.72
CA VAL A 241 10.45 -18.07 0.51
C VAL A 241 11.32 -18.40 -0.70
N GLY A 242 10.98 -19.47 -1.42
CA GLY A 242 11.70 -19.93 -2.60
C GLY A 242 11.15 -19.37 -3.91
N SER A 243 9.84 -19.17 -3.99
CA SER A 243 9.16 -18.44 -5.05
C SER A 243 7.77 -18.03 -4.56
N GLY A 244 7.15 -17.07 -5.24
CA GLY A 244 5.84 -16.56 -4.86
C GLY A 244 5.94 -15.37 -3.91
N GLN A 245 4.94 -15.19 -3.06
CA GLN A 245 4.82 -14.04 -2.17
C GLN A 245 3.93 -14.42 -0.98
N VAL A 246 4.36 -14.04 0.21
CA VAL A 246 3.64 -14.31 1.45
C VAL A 246 3.60 -13.07 2.32
N SER A 247 2.52 -12.88 3.05
CA SER A 247 2.31 -11.74 3.93
C SER A 247 2.23 -12.16 5.39
N VAL A 248 2.95 -11.46 6.26
CA VAL A 248 2.69 -11.48 7.70
C VAL A 248 1.46 -10.62 7.97
N VAL A 249 0.42 -11.23 8.52
CA VAL A 249 -0.83 -10.58 8.90
C VAL A 249 -1.06 -10.71 10.41
N LEU A 250 -1.41 -9.61 11.05
CA LEU A 250 -1.79 -9.57 12.45
C LEU A 250 -3.30 -9.74 12.54
N ASP A 251 -3.74 -10.73 13.31
CA ASP A 251 -5.16 -10.94 13.57
C ASP A 251 -5.61 -9.94 14.63
N LEU A 252 -6.56 -9.08 14.26
CA LEU A 252 -7.18 -8.08 15.12
C LEU A 252 -8.53 -8.60 15.67
N SER A 253 -9.25 -7.77 16.42
CA SER A 253 -10.61 -8.07 16.86
C SER A 253 -11.57 -8.24 15.68
N GLU A 254 -12.62 -9.05 15.87
CA GLU A 254 -13.74 -9.21 14.91
C GLU A 254 -13.34 -9.78 13.54
N GLY A 255 -12.31 -10.64 13.49
CA GLY A 255 -11.90 -11.33 12.26
C GLY A 255 -11.24 -10.44 11.21
N GLN A 256 -10.91 -9.20 11.59
CA GLN A 256 -10.12 -8.30 10.74
C GLN A 256 -8.64 -8.67 10.84
N THR A 257 -7.94 -8.65 9.71
CA THR A 257 -6.50 -8.86 9.66
C THR A 257 -5.82 -7.60 9.16
N LYS A 258 -4.65 -7.28 9.71
CA LYS A 258 -3.81 -6.19 9.20
C LYS A 258 -2.51 -6.75 8.64
N ARG A 259 -2.25 -6.50 7.36
CA ARG A 259 -0.95 -6.80 6.75
C ARG A 259 0.14 -5.94 7.37
N ILE A 260 1.21 -6.58 7.85
CA ILE A 260 2.33 -5.92 8.53
C ILE A 260 3.55 -5.83 7.61
N ARG A 261 3.81 -6.90 6.86
CA ARG A 261 4.93 -6.98 5.92
C ARG A 261 4.65 -8.05 4.88
N THR A 262 5.05 -7.79 3.64
CA THR A 262 5.03 -8.76 2.55
C THR A 262 6.46 -9.22 2.27
N TYR A 263 6.65 -10.52 2.06
CA TYR A 263 7.93 -11.15 1.79
C TYR A 263 7.91 -11.85 0.44
N THR A 264 9.00 -11.72 -0.29
CA THR A 264 9.23 -12.32 -1.60
C THR A 264 10.42 -13.28 -1.53
N VAL A 265 10.85 -13.80 -2.68
CA VAL A 265 11.95 -14.77 -2.79
C VAL A 265 13.20 -14.34 -2.01
N GLY A 266 13.85 -15.29 -1.34
CA GLY A 266 15.07 -15.07 -0.56
C GLY A 266 14.81 -14.60 0.87
N ASN A 267 13.59 -14.18 1.22
CA ASN A 267 13.28 -13.79 2.59
C ASN A 267 13.05 -15.01 3.52
N THR A 268 13.44 -14.86 4.79
CA THR A 268 13.22 -15.86 5.86
C THR A 268 12.13 -15.40 6.82
N ILE A 269 11.31 -16.32 7.31
CA ILE A 269 10.15 -16.06 8.14
C ILE A 269 10.16 -16.98 9.36
N GLY A 270 9.66 -16.48 10.48
CA GLY A 270 9.51 -17.25 11.71
C GLY A 270 10.75 -17.26 12.59
N GLU A 271 11.76 -16.45 12.24
CA GLU A 271 13.06 -16.39 12.89
C GLU A 271 13.00 -16.00 14.37
N MET A 272 11.96 -15.28 14.79
CA MET A 272 11.75 -14.90 16.19
C MET A 272 11.51 -16.10 17.10
N GLY A 273 10.80 -17.12 16.61
CA GLY A 273 10.48 -18.30 17.41
C GLY A 273 11.71 -19.16 17.70
N LEU A 274 12.70 -19.14 16.81
CA LEU A 274 13.97 -19.87 16.96
C LEU A 274 14.69 -19.51 18.27
N TYR A 275 14.73 -18.23 18.63
CA TYR A 275 15.49 -17.75 19.80
C TYR A 275 14.65 -17.59 21.06
N ARG A 276 13.37 -17.22 20.90
CA ARG A 276 12.53 -16.89 22.07
C ARG A 276 11.71 -18.07 22.58
N LYS A 277 11.63 -19.18 21.83
CA LYS A 277 10.74 -20.33 22.13
C LYS A 277 9.31 -19.89 22.45
N THR A 278 8.83 -18.89 21.72
CA THR A 278 7.48 -18.34 21.86
C THR A 278 6.54 -18.93 20.82
N LEU A 279 5.23 -18.77 21.03
CA LEU A 279 4.22 -18.99 20.00
C LEU A 279 4.46 -18.06 18.79
N ARG A 280 3.86 -18.39 17.65
CA ARG A 280 3.81 -17.53 16.46
C ARG A 280 3.15 -16.20 16.82
N MET A 281 3.87 -15.09 16.61
CA MET A 281 3.42 -13.75 16.98
C MET A 281 2.39 -13.15 16.02
N ALA A 282 2.29 -13.70 14.82
CA ALA A 282 1.40 -13.26 13.75
C ALA A 282 1.16 -14.46 12.81
N SER A 283 0.12 -14.36 12.00
CA SER A 283 -0.20 -15.33 10.95
C SER A 283 0.62 -15.03 9.68
N VAL A 284 0.89 -16.05 8.88
CA VAL A 284 1.52 -15.88 7.56
C VAL A 284 0.70 -16.58 6.50
N VAL A 285 0.30 -15.81 5.48
CA VAL A 285 -0.57 -16.25 4.39
C VAL A 285 0.15 -16.11 3.06
N ALA A 286 -0.07 -17.02 2.12
CA ALA A 286 0.41 -16.90 0.75
C ALA A 286 -0.51 -15.96 -0.05
N ASP A 287 0.05 -14.86 -0.57
CA ASP A 287 -0.69 -13.89 -1.39
C ASP A 287 -0.85 -14.36 -2.85
N LYS A 288 -0.01 -15.31 -3.27
CA LYS A 288 -0.05 -15.98 -4.57
C LYS A 288 0.53 -17.39 -4.44
N PRO A 289 0.36 -18.29 -5.43
CA PRO A 289 0.97 -19.62 -5.38
C PRO A 289 2.47 -19.53 -5.07
N SER A 290 2.89 -20.17 -3.98
CA SER A 290 4.21 -19.98 -3.39
C SER A 290 4.89 -21.31 -3.06
N MET A 291 6.20 -21.37 -3.33
CA MET A 291 7.06 -22.46 -2.89
C MET A 291 7.91 -21.96 -1.74
N VAL A 292 7.88 -22.68 -0.63
CA VAL A 292 8.58 -22.32 0.61
C VAL A 292 9.42 -23.51 1.04
N TYR A 293 10.65 -23.25 1.46
CA TYR A 293 11.52 -24.24 2.05
C TYR A 293 11.42 -24.14 3.57
N PHE A 294 11.19 -25.27 4.24
CA PHE A 294 10.97 -25.35 5.66
C PHE A 294 12.13 -26.08 6.35
N LEU A 295 12.65 -25.49 7.43
CA LEU A 295 13.60 -26.13 8.34
C LEU A 295 12.87 -26.45 9.64
N PRO A 296 12.47 -27.72 9.86
CA PRO A 296 11.84 -28.13 11.11
C PRO A 296 12.75 -27.90 12.33
N THR A 297 12.16 -27.57 13.48
CA THR A 297 12.90 -27.44 14.75
C THR A 297 13.77 -28.66 15.04
N GLU A 298 13.24 -29.87 14.86
CA GLU A 298 13.99 -31.12 15.09
C GLU A 298 15.21 -31.26 14.17
N SER A 299 15.07 -30.83 12.91
CA SER A 299 16.18 -30.84 11.96
C SER A 299 17.24 -29.83 12.36
N PHE A 300 16.83 -28.66 12.87
CA PHE A 300 17.77 -27.67 13.38
C PHE A 300 18.52 -28.16 14.62
N GLU A 301 17.84 -28.77 15.59
CA GLU A 301 18.46 -29.37 16.78
C GLU A 301 19.47 -30.47 16.41
N GLN A 302 19.17 -31.27 15.38
CA GLN A 302 20.12 -32.26 14.86
C GLN A 302 21.35 -31.60 14.22
N ILE A 303 21.18 -30.48 13.50
CA ILE A 303 22.30 -29.71 12.94
C ILE A 303 23.17 -29.15 14.08
N GLU A 304 22.57 -28.60 15.13
CA GLU A 304 23.30 -28.11 16.31
C GLU A 304 24.15 -29.21 16.96
N ALA A 305 23.62 -30.44 17.05
CA ALA A 305 24.33 -31.56 17.64
C ALA A 305 25.40 -32.18 16.74
N SER A 306 25.15 -32.31 15.43
CA SER A 306 25.99 -33.09 14.50
C SER A 306 26.92 -32.23 13.63
N ASP A 307 26.62 -30.94 13.47
CA ASP A 307 27.32 -30.05 12.55
C ASP A 307 27.41 -28.61 13.10
N PRO A 308 28.21 -28.37 14.16
CA PRO A 308 28.27 -27.08 14.84
C PRO A 308 28.68 -25.91 13.94
N LEU A 309 29.44 -26.18 12.87
CA LEU A 309 29.84 -25.16 11.90
C LEU A 309 28.64 -24.66 11.10
N LEU A 310 27.78 -25.56 10.61
CA LEU A 310 26.57 -25.19 9.89
C LEU A 310 25.59 -24.46 10.82
N ALA A 311 25.40 -24.97 12.04
CA ALA A 311 24.56 -24.31 13.06
C ALA A 311 25.01 -22.86 13.34
N SER A 312 26.32 -22.65 13.55
CA SER A 312 26.89 -21.32 13.76
C SER A 312 26.63 -20.38 12.57
N ASN A 313 26.71 -20.88 11.34
CA ASN A 313 26.45 -20.08 10.15
C ASN A 313 24.97 -19.76 9.97
N ILE A 314 24.06 -20.70 10.27
CA ILE A 314 22.61 -20.41 10.28
C ILE A 314 22.29 -19.32 11.31
N HIS A 315 22.83 -19.43 12.54
CA HIS A 315 22.63 -18.38 13.53
C HIS A 315 23.17 -17.02 13.08
N ARG A 316 24.37 -16.99 12.47
CA ARG A 316 24.97 -15.76 11.96
C ARG A 316 24.10 -15.13 10.86
N PHE A 317 23.60 -15.95 9.95
CA PHE A 317 22.67 -15.53 8.90
C PHE A 317 21.41 -14.89 9.50
N VAL A 318 20.76 -15.54 10.46
CA VAL A 318 19.55 -15.00 11.08
C VAL A 318 19.84 -13.71 11.86
N VAL A 319 20.97 -13.63 12.57
CA VAL A 319 21.36 -12.40 13.29
C VAL A 319 21.59 -11.24 12.33
N ASN A 320 22.28 -11.46 11.21
CA ASN A 320 22.48 -10.43 10.18
C ASN A 320 21.15 -9.97 9.57
N LEU A 321 20.27 -10.92 9.24
CA LEU A 321 18.91 -10.63 8.75
C LEU A 321 18.13 -9.75 9.73
N LEU A 322 18.19 -10.05 11.04
CA LEU A 322 17.50 -9.27 12.06
C LEU A 322 18.11 -7.87 12.22
N ALA A 323 19.42 -7.73 12.11
CA ALA A 323 20.11 -6.44 12.15
C ALA A 323 19.71 -5.56 10.95
N GLU A 324 19.70 -6.11 9.74
CA GLU A 324 19.26 -5.41 8.52
C GLU A 324 17.80 -4.94 8.63
N ARG A 325 16.90 -5.83 9.09
CA ARG A 325 15.48 -5.47 9.30
C ARG A 325 15.31 -4.35 10.32
N LEU A 326 16.10 -4.34 11.39
CA LEU A 326 16.05 -3.30 12.39
C LEU A 326 16.54 -1.95 11.83
N GLN A 327 17.63 -1.96 11.06
CA GLN A 327 18.14 -0.76 10.39
C GLN A 327 17.12 -0.17 9.40
N HIS A 328 16.48 -1.01 8.58
CA HIS A 328 15.42 -0.57 7.66
C HIS A 328 14.24 0.03 8.42
N ARG A 329 13.78 -0.62 9.51
CA ARG A 329 12.72 -0.08 10.38
C ARG A 329 13.08 1.28 10.99
N GLU A 330 14.32 1.45 11.43
CA GLU A 330 14.80 2.73 11.97
C GLU A 330 14.83 3.83 10.90
N GLN A 331 15.21 3.48 9.66
CA GLN A 331 15.23 4.42 8.55
C GLN A 331 13.81 4.83 8.12
N GLU A 332 12.89 3.87 8.01
CA GLU A 332 11.46 4.13 7.75
C GLU A 332 10.88 5.10 8.81
N LEU A 333 11.17 4.85 10.10
CA LEU A 333 10.74 5.74 11.19
C LEU A 333 11.33 7.15 11.09
N LYS A 334 12.60 7.29 10.71
CA LYS A 334 13.22 8.61 10.50
C LYS A 334 12.56 9.37 9.35
N ASN A 335 12.29 8.69 8.23
CA ASN A 335 11.62 9.30 7.07
C ASN A 335 10.20 9.78 7.43
N LEU A 336 9.44 8.99 8.22
CA LEU A 336 8.12 9.39 8.70
C LEU A 336 8.17 10.63 9.60
N LEU A 337 9.16 10.73 10.50
CA LEU A 337 9.33 11.89 11.38
C LEU A 337 9.78 13.15 10.64
N GLN A 338 10.46 13.03 9.51
CA GLN A 338 10.90 14.16 8.68
C GLN A 338 9.83 14.65 7.69
N SER A 339 8.86 13.80 7.36
CA SER A 339 7.75 14.09 6.43
C SER A 339 6.46 14.59 7.11
N SER A 340 6.46 14.72 8.44
CA SER A 340 5.35 15.23 9.27
C SER A 340 5.52 16.71 9.63
#